data_AF-W9VCC0-F1
#
_entry.id   AF-W9VCC0-F1
#
_cell.length_a   1.000
_cell.length_b   1.000
_cell.length_c   1.000
_cell.angle_alpha   90.00
_cell.angle_beta   90.00
_cell.angle_gamma   90.00
#
_symmetry.space_group_name_H-M   'P 1'
#
loop_
_entity.id
_entity.type
_entity.pdbx_description
1 polymer ?
#
loop_
_entity_poly.entity_id
_entity_poly.type
_entity_poly.pdbx_seq_one_letter_code
_entity_poly.pdbx_strand_id
1 'polypeptide(L)'
;MEQGVSFDLDLIRRYDQSGPRYTSYPTAVEFDESFDEAAYKAACARSNESGRPLSLYFHIPFCDTVCFYCACNKIATKDRSLVPPYLERVYKELEMQAALFDSSRQVEQLHWGGGTPTFLSNAQMTELMEMTRRHFKLAGDDVGEYSIEIDPREADAETIKVLRQIGFNRMSLGVQDFDRRVQEAVNRVQTEEQTMTVLNAALDEGFRSVSIDLIYGLPFQSVDSFLKTLDRVIEVNPQRMSIFNYAHLPERFKPQRRINEADLPAPQVKLDILQATIQRLTDAGYVYIGMDHFARPDDELTLAQQAGTLYRNFQGYSTHADCDLIGIGVTSIGMVDNTYAQSRRELAEYDADIDAGRLPIFRGIELNRDDLIRRDVITRLICHFQLDKASVASKWGIDFDVYFADSLEKLKGMEEDGLVALEPGMIRILSRGRLLVRNICMTFDAYLAQKTGPIGFSKVI
;
A
#
# COMPACT_ATOMS: atom_id res chain seq x y z
N MET A 1 23.11 0.31 -14.03
CA MET A 1 22.91 0.96 -12.72
C MET A 1 22.83 -0.15 -11.68
N GLU A 2 23.62 -0.09 -10.60
CA GLU A 2 23.46 -1.05 -9.50
C GLU A 2 22.04 -0.92 -8.93
N GLN A 3 21.25 -1.98 -9.04
CA GLN A 3 19.93 -2.07 -8.37
C GLN A 3 20.05 -2.49 -6.90
N GLY A 4 21.28 -2.58 -6.38
CA GLY A 4 21.55 -2.96 -4.99
C GLY A 4 21.26 -1.86 -3.98
N VAL A 5 21.05 -2.29 -2.74
CA VAL A 5 20.98 -1.45 -1.55
C VAL A 5 22.29 -1.62 -0.78
N SER A 6 22.87 -0.52 -0.30
CA SER A 6 24.02 -0.55 0.60
C SER A 6 23.56 -0.24 2.00
N PHE A 7 23.71 -1.20 2.92
CA PHE A 7 23.33 -1.03 4.31
C PHE A 7 24.44 -0.28 5.07
N ASP A 8 24.11 0.87 5.67
CA ASP A 8 25.02 1.66 6.50
C ASP A 8 24.33 2.02 7.82
N LEU A 9 24.79 1.37 8.89
CA LEU A 9 24.16 1.48 10.21
C LEU A 9 24.28 2.89 10.82
N ASP A 10 25.38 3.59 10.58
CA ASP A 10 25.62 4.91 11.15
C ASP A 10 24.76 5.97 10.46
N LEU A 11 24.60 5.87 9.14
CA LEU A 11 23.67 6.70 8.39
C LEU A 11 22.22 6.42 8.82
N ILE A 12 21.82 5.15 8.92
CA ILE A 12 20.47 4.78 9.36
C ILE A 12 20.14 5.38 10.73
N ARG A 13 21.07 5.29 11.69
CA ARG A 13 20.89 5.88 13.03
C ARG A 13 20.83 7.40 13.00
N ARG A 14 21.65 8.05 12.17
CA ARG A 14 21.66 9.52 12.04
C ARG A 14 20.32 10.06 11.52
N TYR A 15 19.67 9.31 10.64
CA TYR A 15 18.42 9.69 10.01
C TYR A 15 17.18 8.98 10.61
N ASP A 16 17.31 8.37 11.80
CA ASP A 16 16.21 7.73 12.54
C ASP A 16 15.25 8.77 13.14
N GLN A 17 14.41 9.33 12.28
CA GLN A 17 13.34 10.26 12.64
C GLN A 17 11.98 9.68 12.26
N SER A 18 10.91 10.25 12.84
CA SER A 18 9.55 9.94 12.43
C SER A 18 9.18 10.72 11.18
N GLY A 19 8.50 10.09 10.23
CA GLY A 19 8.16 10.72 8.96
C GLY A 19 7.02 9.99 8.25
N PRO A 20 6.36 10.66 7.30
CA PRO A 20 5.27 10.06 6.55
C PRO A 20 5.77 8.89 5.69
N ARG A 21 4.88 7.91 5.47
CA ARG A 21 5.13 6.80 4.54
C ARG A 21 5.02 7.22 3.07
N TYR A 22 4.51 8.43 2.80
CA TYR A 22 4.17 8.91 1.46
C TYR A 22 3.38 7.88 0.64
N THR A 23 2.35 7.30 1.26
CA THR A 23 1.29 6.57 0.54
C THR A 23 0.55 7.49 -0.42
N SER A 24 0.51 8.78 -0.11
CA SER A 24 0.10 9.89 -0.95
C SER A 24 0.88 11.14 -0.56
N TYR A 25 0.88 12.13 -1.45
CA TYR A 25 1.23 13.51 -1.12
C TYR A 25 0.14 14.45 -1.68
N PRO A 26 -0.49 15.30 -0.86
CA PRO A 26 -0.32 15.41 0.59
C PRO A 26 -0.75 14.14 1.35
N THR A 27 -0.34 14.03 2.62
CA THR A 27 -0.70 12.87 3.44
C THR A 27 -2.14 12.97 3.97
N ALA A 28 -2.73 11.85 4.41
CA ALA A 28 -4.07 11.82 5.00
C ALA A 28 -4.24 12.63 6.31
N VAL A 29 -3.15 13.23 6.82
CA VAL A 29 -3.20 14.19 7.94
C VAL A 29 -3.72 15.55 7.46
N GLU A 30 -3.53 15.90 6.19
CA GLU A 30 -3.99 17.17 5.63
C GLU A 30 -5.44 17.08 5.09
N PHE A 31 -6.08 15.92 5.20
CA PHE A 31 -7.48 15.79 4.80
C PHE A 31 -8.36 16.53 5.79
N ASP A 32 -9.28 17.33 5.26
CA ASP A 32 -10.14 18.23 6.01
C ASP A 32 -11.63 17.91 5.78
N GLU A 33 -12.45 18.17 6.79
CA GLU A 33 -13.88 17.85 6.78
C GLU A 33 -14.72 18.84 5.95
N SER A 34 -14.14 19.94 5.45
CA SER A 34 -14.82 20.84 4.50
C SER A 34 -14.90 20.27 3.09
N PHE A 35 -14.09 19.26 2.75
CA PHE A 35 -14.23 18.54 1.49
C PHE A 35 -15.40 17.57 1.57
N ASP A 36 -16.48 17.89 0.86
CA ASP A 36 -17.77 17.20 0.95
C ASP A 36 -18.14 16.42 -0.31
N GLU A 37 -19.35 15.85 -0.31
CA GLU A 37 -19.91 15.11 -1.45
C GLU A 37 -20.03 15.98 -2.72
N ALA A 38 -20.31 17.27 -2.59
CA ALA A 38 -20.45 18.15 -3.75
C ALA A 38 -19.09 18.42 -4.42
N ALA A 39 -18.04 18.66 -3.62
CA ALA A 39 -16.67 18.78 -4.10
C ALA A 39 -16.20 17.51 -4.81
N TYR A 40 -16.51 16.34 -4.25
CA TYR A 40 -16.19 15.05 -4.88
C TYR A 40 -16.91 14.85 -6.22
N LYS A 41 -18.22 15.14 -6.30
CA LYS A 41 -18.98 15.04 -7.55
C LYS A 41 -18.43 15.97 -8.63
N ALA A 42 -17.98 17.17 -8.26
CA ALA A 42 -17.32 18.08 -9.18
C ALA A 42 -15.99 17.51 -9.70
N ALA A 43 -15.19 16.84 -8.84
CA ALA A 43 -13.98 16.15 -9.26
C ALA A 43 -14.26 14.97 -10.20
N CYS A 44 -15.30 14.17 -9.93
CA CYS A 44 -15.75 13.10 -10.83
C CYS A 44 -16.16 13.64 -12.22
N ALA A 45 -16.86 14.78 -12.27
CA ALA A 45 -17.23 15.41 -13.53
C ALA A 45 -16.00 15.81 -14.36
N ARG A 46 -14.98 16.44 -13.74
CA ARG A 46 -13.70 16.77 -14.42
C ARG A 46 -12.94 15.51 -14.83
N SER A 47 -12.94 14.49 -13.98
CA SER A 47 -12.34 13.19 -14.28
C SER A 47 -12.95 12.57 -15.54
N ASN A 48 -14.27 12.67 -15.75
CA ASN A 48 -14.91 12.19 -16.97
C ASN A 48 -14.45 12.93 -18.23
N GLU A 49 -14.14 14.23 -18.15
CA GLU A 49 -13.58 14.99 -19.29
C GLU A 49 -12.21 14.45 -19.70
N SER A 50 -11.41 13.96 -18.74
CA SER A 50 -10.10 13.35 -19.03
C SER A 50 -10.20 11.97 -19.68
N GLY A 51 -11.32 11.26 -19.48
CA GLY A 51 -11.54 9.91 -20.02
C GLY A 51 -10.57 8.84 -19.52
N ARG A 52 -9.78 9.12 -18.48
CA ARG A 52 -8.77 8.20 -17.94
C ARG A 52 -9.39 6.87 -17.49
N PRO A 53 -8.65 5.75 -17.50
CA PRO A 53 -9.15 4.51 -16.92
C PRO A 53 -9.47 4.66 -15.42
N LEU A 54 -10.21 3.69 -14.90
CA LEU A 54 -10.63 3.64 -13.51
C LEU A 54 -9.88 2.53 -12.76
N SER A 55 -9.65 2.77 -11.48
CA SER A 55 -9.23 1.78 -10.50
C SER A 55 -10.28 1.70 -9.39
N LEU A 56 -10.63 0.50 -8.95
CA LEU A 56 -11.58 0.29 -7.85
C LEU A 56 -10.86 -0.27 -6.63
N TYR A 57 -11.08 0.30 -5.45
CA TYR A 57 -10.68 -0.27 -4.18
C TYR A 57 -11.91 -0.55 -3.33
N PHE A 58 -12.03 -1.80 -2.86
CA PHE A 58 -13.05 -2.19 -1.90
C PHE A 58 -12.39 -2.48 -0.56
N HIS A 59 -12.90 -1.84 0.49
CA HIS A 59 -12.53 -2.17 1.86
C HIS A 59 -13.51 -3.18 2.45
N ILE A 60 -13.04 -4.39 2.73
CA ILE A 60 -13.79 -5.43 3.44
C ILE A 60 -13.26 -5.48 4.88
N PRO A 61 -13.96 -4.89 5.87
CA PRO A 61 -13.37 -4.63 7.17
C PRO A 61 -13.29 -5.87 8.07
N PHE A 62 -13.93 -6.98 7.73
CA PHE A 62 -14.12 -8.09 8.66
C PHE A 62 -12.88 -8.99 8.78
N CYS A 63 -12.58 -9.43 10.00
CA CYS A 63 -11.58 -10.47 10.29
C CYS A 63 -12.17 -11.47 11.30
N ASP A 64 -11.94 -12.77 11.13
CA ASP A 64 -12.35 -13.77 12.13
C ASP A 64 -11.60 -13.58 13.47
N THR A 65 -10.29 -13.42 13.37
CA THR A 65 -9.39 -13.39 14.53
C THR A 65 -8.60 -12.09 14.61
N VAL A 66 -8.50 -11.50 15.81
CA VAL A 66 -7.67 -10.32 16.07
C VAL A 66 -6.19 -10.71 16.13
N CYS A 67 -5.41 -10.30 15.13
CA CYS A 67 -3.95 -10.33 15.21
C CYS A 67 -3.44 -9.15 16.06
N PHE A 68 -2.62 -9.41 17.07
CA PHE A 68 -2.22 -8.38 18.04
C PHE A 68 -1.32 -7.30 17.44
N TYR A 69 -0.55 -7.61 16.39
CA TYR A 69 0.30 -6.63 15.71
C TYR A 69 -0.51 -5.63 14.83
N CYS A 70 -1.74 -5.96 14.45
CA CYS A 70 -2.40 -5.37 13.30
C CYS A 70 -2.86 -3.91 13.52
N ALA A 71 -2.40 -3.02 12.63
CA ALA A 71 -2.72 -1.60 12.60
C ALA A 71 -3.77 -1.21 11.54
N CYS A 72 -4.27 -2.18 10.75
CA CYS A 72 -5.27 -1.93 9.72
C CYS A 72 -6.60 -1.44 10.33
N ASN A 73 -7.46 -0.82 9.51
CA ASN A 73 -8.86 -0.69 9.88
C ASN A 73 -9.52 -2.08 9.71
N LYS A 74 -10.17 -2.56 10.77
CA LYS A 74 -10.87 -3.85 10.75
C LYS A 74 -11.93 -3.92 11.86
N ILE A 75 -12.89 -4.80 11.64
CA ILE A 75 -13.91 -5.25 12.58
C ILE A 75 -13.67 -6.74 12.81
N ALA A 76 -13.09 -7.09 13.96
CA ALA A 76 -12.87 -8.49 14.30
C ALA A 76 -14.15 -9.10 14.89
N THR A 77 -14.68 -10.13 14.24
CA THR A 77 -15.94 -10.76 14.58
C THR A 77 -16.01 -12.19 14.07
N LYS A 78 -16.65 -13.07 14.84
CA LYS A 78 -17.05 -14.41 14.37
C LYS A 78 -18.46 -14.43 13.80
N ASP A 79 -19.21 -13.34 14.00
CA ASP A 79 -20.58 -13.22 13.55
C ASP A 79 -20.61 -12.83 12.06
N ARG A 80 -20.72 -13.84 11.19
CA ARG A 80 -20.83 -13.64 9.74
C ARG A 80 -22.18 -13.04 9.32
N SER A 81 -23.17 -12.94 10.21
CA SER A 81 -24.45 -12.28 9.90
C SER A 81 -24.30 -10.77 9.70
N LEU A 82 -23.17 -10.18 10.10
CA LEU A 82 -22.83 -8.79 9.85
C LEU A 82 -22.42 -8.52 8.38
N VAL A 83 -22.08 -9.56 7.61
CA VAL A 83 -21.60 -9.41 6.23
C VAL A 83 -22.71 -9.04 5.25
N PRO A 84 -23.85 -9.75 5.17
CA PRO A 84 -24.93 -9.38 4.25
C PRO A 84 -25.40 -7.92 4.36
N PRO A 85 -25.72 -7.37 5.55
CA PRO A 85 -26.15 -5.97 5.65
C PRO A 85 -25.06 -4.97 5.26
N TYR A 86 -23.78 -5.33 5.39
CA TYR A 86 -22.69 -4.50 4.89
C TYR A 86 -22.62 -4.54 3.35
N LEU A 87 -22.69 -5.74 2.75
CA LEU A 87 -22.64 -5.89 1.30
C LEU A 87 -23.81 -5.23 0.60
N GLU A 88 -25.02 -5.29 1.16
CA GLU A 88 -26.19 -4.56 0.65
C GLU A 88 -25.91 -3.05 0.51
N ARG A 89 -25.19 -2.47 1.48
CA ARG A 89 -24.80 -1.05 1.47
C ARG A 89 -23.64 -0.78 0.54
N VAL A 90 -22.67 -1.68 0.45
CA VAL A 90 -21.60 -1.63 -0.56
C VAL A 90 -22.19 -1.65 -1.98
N TYR A 91 -23.24 -2.44 -2.23
CA TYR A 91 -23.92 -2.47 -3.53
C TYR A 91 -24.63 -1.14 -3.84
N LYS A 92 -25.28 -0.51 -2.85
CA LYS A 92 -25.85 0.83 -3.00
C LYS A 92 -24.77 1.88 -3.25
N GLU A 93 -23.66 1.83 -2.52
CA GLU A 93 -22.53 2.74 -2.74
C GLU A 93 -21.94 2.56 -4.14
N LEU A 94 -21.75 1.32 -4.57
CA LEU A 94 -21.27 0.97 -5.91
C LEU A 94 -22.17 1.57 -7.01
N GLU A 95 -23.49 1.47 -6.86
CA GLU A 95 -24.44 2.09 -7.78
C GLU A 95 -24.33 3.63 -7.78
N MET A 96 -24.28 4.25 -6.59
CA MET A 96 -24.14 5.70 -6.47
C MET A 96 -22.83 6.20 -7.07
N GLN A 97 -21.73 5.48 -6.86
CA GLN A 97 -20.42 5.79 -7.42
C GLN A 97 -20.45 5.65 -8.94
N ALA A 98 -20.95 4.53 -9.47
CA ALA A 98 -21.02 4.29 -10.91
C ALA A 98 -21.82 5.36 -11.65
N ALA A 99 -22.87 5.90 -11.04
CA ALA A 99 -23.66 6.99 -11.62
C ALA A 99 -22.87 8.30 -11.81
N LEU A 100 -21.70 8.47 -11.17
CA LEU A 100 -20.85 9.64 -11.33
C LEU A 100 -19.87 9.55 -12.50
N PHE A 101 -19.66 8.35 -13.05
CA PHE A 101 -18.64 8.10 -14.06
C PHE A 101 -19.26 7.70 -15.40
N ASP A 102 -18.62 8.08 -16.50
CA ASP A 102 -19.06 7.66 -17.82
C ASP A 102 -18.95 6.13 -17.96
N SER A 103 -20.08 5.48 -18.27
CA SER A 103 -20.19 4.01 -18.41
C SER A 103 -19.27 3.37 -19.46
N SER A 104 -18.69 4.17 -20.37
CA SER A 104 -17.72 3.70 -21.36
C SER A 104 -16.31 3.52 -20.81
N ARG A 105 -15.97 4.18 -19.68
CA ARG A 105 -14.65 4.11 -19.04
C ARG A 105 -14.38 2.70 -18.53
N GLN A 106 -13.18 2.20 -18.82
CA GLN A 106 -12.77 0.87 -18.38
C GLN A 106 -12.17 0.90 -16.98
N VAL A 107 -12.48 -0.12 -16.19
CA VAL A 107 -11.77 -0.43 -14.95
C VAL A 107 -10.62 -1.36 -15.26
N GLU A 108 -9.40 -0.81 -15.26
CA GLU A 108 -8.17 -1.54 -15.51
C GLU A 108 -7.58 -2.13 -14.23
N GLN A 109 -7.88 -1.58 -13.06
CA GLN A 109 -7.37 -2.08 -11.79
C GLN A 109 -8.51 -2.26 -10.77
N LEU A 110 -8.48 -3.35 -10.01
CA LEU A 110 -9.41 -3.58 -8.91
C LEU A 110 -8.65 -4.24 -7.76
N HIS A 111 -8.86 -3.75 -6.54
CA HIS A 111 -8.26 -4.33 -5.35
C HIS A 111 -9.28 -4.53 -4.24
N TRP A 112 -9.33 -5.73 -3.68
CA TRP A 112 -10.03 -5.99 -2.43
C TRP A 112 -9.01 -6.10 -1.30
N GLY A 113 -9.14 -5.22 -0.31
CA GLY A 113 -8.28 -5.21 0.87
C GLY A 113 -9.04 -4.88 2.15
N GLY A 114 -8.30 -4.58 3.21
CA GLY A 114 -8.86 -4.01 4.44
C GLY A 114 -8.59 -4.88 5.67
N GLY A 115 -9.63 -5.56 6.15
CA GLY A 115 -9.50 -6.60 7.16
C GLY A 115 -9.07 -7.91 6.50
N THR A 116 -10.03 -8.72 6.09
CA THR A 116 -9.80 -9.98 5.38
C THR A 116 -10.88 -10.14 4.32
N PRO A 117 -10.62 -9.78 3.04
CA PRO A 117 -11.56 -10.01 1.95
C PRO A 117 -12.11 -11.43 1.87
N THR A 118 -11.28 -12.45 2.13
CA THR A 118 -11.70 -13.86 2.17
C THR A 118 -12.53 -14.25 3.40
N PHE A 119 -12.88 -13.29 4.27
CA PHE A 119 -13.96 -13.47 5.24
C PHE A 119 -15.33 -13.55 4.55
N LEU A 120 -15.45 -13.02 3.34
CA LEU A 120 -16.63 -13.24 2.50
C LEU A 120 -16.68 -14.71 2.07
N SER A 121 -17.86 -15.31 2.09
CA SER A 121 -18.05 -16.63 1.47
C SER A 121 -17.86 -16.58 -0.04
N ASN A 122 -17.56 -17.72 -0.67
CA ASN A 122 -17.42 -17.81 -2.13
C ASN A 122 -18.64 -17.23 -2.88
N ALA A 123 -19.86 -17.48 -2.39
CA ALA A 123 -21.08 -16.92 -2.97
C ALA A 123 -21.13 -15.38 -2.89
N GLN A 124 -20.74 -14.81 -1.74
CA GLN A 124 -20.70 -13.36 -1.53
C GLN A 124 -19.60 -12.67 -2.36
N MET A 125 -18.45 -13.32 -2.53
CA MET A 125 -17.39 -12.84 -3.42
C MET A 125 -17.87 -12.82 -4.88
N THR A 126 -18.50 -13.91 -5.34
CA THR A 126 -19.10 -13.97 -6.66
C THR A 126 -20.14 -12.86 -6.86
N GLU A 127 -21.07 -12.70 -5.91
CA GLU A 127 -22.11 -11.68 -5.98
C GLU A 127 -21.53 -10.25 -6.01
N LEU A 128 -20.54 -9.93 -5.16
CA LEU A 128 -19.89 -8.61 -5.19
C LEU A 128 -19.24 -8.32 -6.53
N MET A 129 -18.61 -9.33 -7.13
CA MET A 129 -17.88 -9.21 -8.39
C MET A 129 -18.84 -9.16 -9.60
N GLU A 130 -19.99 -9.83 -9.51
CA GLU A 130 -21.11 -9.68 -10.46
C GLU A 130 -21.74 -8.29 -10.40
N MET A 131 -22.03 -7.80 -9.19
CA MET A 131 -22.53 -6.44 -8.98
C MET A 131 -21.54 -5.39 -9.52
N THR A 132 -20.24 -5.60 -9.29
CA THR A 132 -19.19 -4.74 -9.85
C THR A 132 -19.27 -4.68 -11.38
N ARG A 133 -19.38 -5.82 -12.07
CA ARG A 133 -19.54 -5.86 -13.54
C ARG A 133 -20.83 -5.24 -14.06
N ARG A 134 -21.89 -5.28 -13.27
CA ARG A 134 -23.17 -4.66 -13.62
C ARG A 134 -23.07 -3.14 -13.69
N HIS A 135 -22.27 -2.55 -12.81
CA HIS A 135 -22.16 -1.09 -12.66
C HIS A 135 -20.92 -0.50 -13.35
N PHE A 136 -19.84 -1.26 -13.48
CA PHE A 136 -18.60 -0.83 -14.10
C PHE A 136 -18.16 -1.76 -15.23
N LYS A 137 -17.60 -1.18 -16.29
CA LYS A 137 -17.02 -1.92 -17.41
C LYS A 137 -15.61 -2.41 -17.04
N LEU A 138 -15.54 -3.62 -16.49
CA LEU A 138 -14.27 -4.28 -16.19
C LEU A 138 -13.49 -4.62 -17.47
N ALA A 139 -12.19 -4.31 -17.48
CA ALA A 139 -11.26 -4.77 -18.50
C ALA A 139 -11.18 -6.31 -18.56
N GLY A 140 -10.80 -6.83 -19.73
CA GLY A 140 -10.53 -8.26 -19.91
C GLY A 140 -9.29 -8.70 -19.13
N ASP A 141 -9.11 -10.01 -18.95
CA ASP A 141 -8.01 -10.54 -18.14
C ASP A 141 -6.63 -10.08 -18.66
N ASP A 142 -6.45 -9.92 -19.98
CA ASP A 142 -5.21 -9.46 -20.62
C ASP A 142 -4.76 -8.05 -20.18
N VAL A 143 -5.69 -7.19 -19.81
CA VAL A 143 -5.42 -5.80 -19.40
C VAL A 143 -5.69 -5.57 -17.90
N GLY A 144 -6.74 -6.18 -17.36
CA GLY A 144 -7.22 -5.95 -16.01
C GLY A 144 -6.30 -6.53 -14.93
N GLU A 145 -5.93 -5.72 -13.94
CA GLU A 145 -5.18 -6.12 -12.75
C GLU A 145 -6.09 -6.23 -11.53
N TYR A 146 -6.56 -7.44 -11.26
CA TYR A 146 -7.53 -7.71 -10.20
C TYR A 146 -6.86 -8.46 -9.05
N SER A 147 -6.70 -7.75 -7.94
CA SER A 147 -5.90 -8.13 -6.78
C SER A 147 -6.74 -8.30 -5.51
N ILE A 148 -6.38 -9.26 -4.67
CA ILE A 148 -7.05 -9.50 -3.39
C ILE A 148 -6.04 -9.83 -2.28
N GLU A 149 -6.27 -9.30 -1.08
CA GLU A 149 -5.58 -9.69 0.14
C GLU A 149 -6.23 -10.94 0.76
N ILE A 150 -5.41 -11.94 1.12
CA ILE A 150 -5.85 -13.25 1.61
C ILE A 150 -5.23 -13.55 2.97
N ASP A 151 -6.06 -13.98 3.92
CA ASP A 151 -5.61 -14.71 5.11
C ASP A 151 -5.63 -16.21 4.80
N PRO A 152 -4.49 -16.94 4.87
CA PRO A 152 -4.45 -18.37 4.55
C PRO A 152 -5.30 -19.24 5.49
N ARG A 153 -5.79 -18.70 6.61
CA ARG A 153 -6.70 -19.40 7.53
C ARG A 153 -8.15 -19.35 7.07
N GLU A 154 -8.49 -18.42 6.19
CA GLU A 154 -9.84 -18.13 5.68
C GLU A 154 -9.96 -18.45 4.18
N ALA A 155 -9.02 -19.21 3.63
CA ALA A 155 -9.02 -19.60 2.23
C ALA A 155 -8.51 -21.03 2.05
N ASP A 156 -9.08 -21.71 1.06
CA ASP A 156 -8.68 -23.05 0.62
C ASP A 156 -8.57 -23.09 -0.91
N ALA A 157 -8.26 -24.27 -1.47
CA ALA A 157 -8.11 -24.42 -2.92
C ALA A 157 -9.38 -24.04 -3.71
N GLU A 158 -10.58 -24.33 -3.17
CA GLU A 158 -11.85 -23.96 -3.83
C GLU A 158 -12.06 -22.44 -3.80
N THR A 159 -11.68 -21.78 -2.71
CA THR A 159 -11.68 -20.32 -2.60
C THR A 159 -10.82 -19.69 -3.70
N ILE A 160 -9.59 -20.20 -3.90
CA ILE A 160 -8.67 -19.68 -4.93
C ILE A 160 -9.21 -19.90 -6.34
N LYS A 161 -9.80 -21.06 -6.60
CA LYS A 161 -10.47 -21.34 -7.87
C LYS A 161 -11.64 -20.39 -8.13
N VAL A 162 -12.49 -20.13 -7.14
CA VAL A 162 -13.58 -19.14 -7.26
C VAL A 162 -13.02 -17.76 -7.55
N LEU A 163 -11.98 -17.33 -6.84
CA LEU A 163 -11.33 -16.04 -7.07
C LEU A 163 -10.85 -15.91 -8.52
N ARG A 164 -10.21 -16.95 -9.06
CA ARG A 164 -9.80 -16.97 -10.46
C ARG A 164 -11.00 -16.88 -11.42
N GLN A 165 -12.05 -17.66 -11.18
CA GLN A 165 -13.27 -17.65 -12.00
C GLN A 165 -13.94 -16.28 -12.06
N ILE A 166 -13.94 -15.55 -10.95
CA ILE A 166 -14.53 -14.21 -10.87
C ILE A 166 -13.56 -13.10 -11.31
N GLY A 167 -12.37 -13.47 -11.83
CA GLY A 167 -11.46 -12.60 -12.56
C GLY A 167 -10.21 -12.17 -11.81
N PHE A 168 -10.03 -12.51 -10.52
CA PHE A 168 -8.79 -12.18 -9.80
C PHE A 168 -7.61 -12.91 -10.41
N ASN A 169 -6.55 -12.18 -10.73
CA ASN A 169 -5.33 -12.71 -11.33
C ASN A 169 -4.07 -12.35 -10.53
N ARG A 170 -4.25 -11.66 -9.41
CA ARG A 170 -3.20 -11.30 -8.45
C ARG A 170 -3.70 -11.53 -7.03
N MET A 171 -2.79 -11.91 -6.11
CA MET A 171 -3.13 -12.03 -4.69
C MET A 171 -1.95 -11.65 -3.78
N SER A 172 -2.26 -11.13 -2.59
CA SER A 172 -1.29 -10.96 -1.50
C SER A 172 -1.66 -11.84 -0.32
N LEU A 173 -0.72 -12.68 0.14
CA LEU A 173 -0.95 -13.64 1.20
C LEU A 173 -0.27 -13.21 2.51
N GLY A 174 -1.08 -13.02 3.55
CA GLY A 174 -0.58 -12.64 4.87
C GLY A 174 0.07 -13.82 5.62
N VAL A 175 1.39 -13.98 5.51
CA VAL A 175 2.15 -15.04 6.22
C VAL A 175 2.67 -14.54 7.56
N GLN A 176 3.31 -13.37 7.56
CA GLN A 176 3.91 -12.68 8.70
C GLN A 176 5.13 -13.39 9.28
N ASP A 177 4.96 -14.63 9.77
CA ASP A 177 6.04 -15.49 10.26
C ASP A 177 5.60 -16.97 10.31
N PHE A 178 6.51 -17.91 10.03
CA PHE A 178 6.29 -19.35 10.20
C PHE A 178 6.69 -19.86 11.60
N ASP A 179 7.43 -19.08 12.39
CA ASP A 179 7.80 -19.47 13.74
C ASP A 179 6.57 -19.52 14.64
N ARG A 180 6.28 -20.73 15.15
CA ARG A 180 5.11 -21.01 15.99
C ARG A 180 5.05 -20.13 17.24
N ARG A 181 6.20 -19.85 17.86
CA ARG A 181 6.26 -19.04 19.08
C ARG A 181 5.92 -17.58 18.77
N VAL A 182 6.38 -17.07 17.63
CA VAL A 182 6.02 -15.72 17.15
C VAL A 182 4.52 -15.65 16.87
N GLN A 183 3.98 -16.63 16.14
CA GLN A 183 2.55 -16.72 15.81
C GLN A 183 1.64 -16.72 17.05
N GLU A 184 1.99 -17.50 18.08
CA GLU A 184 1.26 -17.54 19.34
C GLU A 184 1.30 -16.19 20.07
N ALA A 185 2.48 -15.55 20.12
CA ALA A 185 2.67 -14.26 20.76
C ALA A 185 1.84 -13.12 20.13
N VAL A 186 1.50 -13.25 18.84
CA VAL A 186 0.71 -12.26 18.11
C VAL A 186 -0.70 -12.71 17.76
N ASN A 187 -1.13 -13.86 18.28
CA ASN A 187 -2.45 -14.46 18.04
C ASN A 187 -2.77 -14.66 16.54
N ARG A 188 -1.79 -15.16 15.79
CA ARG A 188 -1.91 -15.50 14.36
C ARG A 188 -1.37 -16.90 14.09
N VAL A 189 -1.98 -17.88 14.74
CA VAL A 189 -1.65 -19.30 14.54
C VAL A 189 -2.14 -19.77 13.17
N GLN A 190 -1.22 -20.24 12.33
CA GLN A 190 -1.46 -20.85 11.02
C GLN A 190 -0.39 -21.91 10.74
N THR A 191 -0.78 -23.02 10.11
CA THR A 191 0.22 -24.00 9.68
C THR A 191 0.86 -23.57 8.37
N GLU A 192 2.08 -24.02 8.15
CA GLU A 192 2.74 -23.86 6.85
C GLU A 192 1.93 -24.57 5.75
N GLU A 193 1.36 -25.75 6.04
CA GLU A 193 0.52 -26.51 5.10
C GLU A 193 -0.69 -25.71 4.60
N GLN A 194 -1.36 -24.95 5.48
CA GLN A 194 -2.46 -24.05 5.08
C GLN A 194 -1.97 -23.00 4.08
N THR A 195 -0.81 -22.40 4.35
CA THR A 195 -0.20 -21.40 3.47
C THR A 195 0.16 -22.02 2.11
N MET A 196 0.80 -23.19 2.11
CA MET A 196 1.20 -23.90 0.89
C MET A 196 -0.01 -24.35 0.07
N THR A 197 -1.11 -24.73 0.70
CA THR A 197 -2.36 -25.11 0.01
C THR A 197 -2.87 -23.96 -0.85
N VAL A 198 -2.91 -22.74 -0.29
CA VAL A 198 -3.35 -21.54 -1.00
C VAL A 198 -2.37 -21.16 -2.12
N LEU A 199 -1.07 -21.23 -1.86
CA LEU A 199 -0.04 -20.88 -2.84
C LEU A 199 -0.04 -21.85 -4.04
N ASN A 200 -0.11 -23.16 -3.78
CA ASN A 200 -0.16 -24.16 -4.84
C ASN A 200 -1.44 -24.02 -5.68
N ALA A 201 -2.58 -23.81 -5.04
CA ALA A 201 -3.84 -23.58 -5.75
C ALA A 201 -3.77 -22.33 -6.66
N ALA A 202 -3.09 -21.27 -6.22
CA ALA A 202 -2.96 -20.07 -7.06
C ALA A 202 -2.08 -20.30 -8.29
N LEU A 203 -1.03 -21.11 -8.16
CA LEU A 203 -0.21 -21.53 -9.30
C LEU A 203 -1.03 -22.40 -10.26
N ASP A 204 -1.76 -23.38 -9.74
CA ASP A 204 -2.57 -24.32 -10.54
C ASP A 204 -3.70 -23.60 -11.31
N GLU A 205 -4.32 -22.59 -10.68
CA GLU A 205 -5.37 -21.76 -11.29
C GLU A 205 -4.83 -20.63 -12.18
N GLY A 206 -3.50 -20.45 -12.25
CA GLY A 206 -2.85 -19.50 -13.16
C GLY A 206 -2.91 -18.04 -12.72
N PHE A 207 -2.79 -17.77 -11.42
CA PHE A 207 -2.53 -16.41 -10.93
C PHE A 207 -1.20 -15.89 -11.50
N ARG A 208 -1.18 -14.64 -11.97
CA ARG A 208 -0.02 -14.03 -12.63
C ARG A 208 1.02 -13.55 -11.63
N SER A 209 0.58 -13.06 -10.49
CA SER A 209 1.46 -12.52 -9.46
C SER A 209 0.92 -12.84 -8.07
N VAL A 210 1.77 -13.51 -7.29
CA VAL A 210 1.53 -13.81 -5.89
C VAL A 210 2.55 -13.03 -5.06
N SER A 211 2.03 -12.24 -4.13
CA SER A 211 2.82 -11.54 -3.10
C SER A 211 2.70 -12.26 -1.77
N ILE A 212 3.80 -12.31 -1.01
CA ILE A 212 3.81 -12.80 0.38
C ILE A 212 4.19 -11.66 1.31
N ASP A 213 3.35 -11.43 2.32
CA ASP A 213 3.58 -10.42 3.34
C ASP A 213 4.26 -11.04 4.57
N LEU A 214 5.40 -10.48 4.99
CA LEU A 214 6.15 -10.82 6.19
C LEU A 214 6.29 -9.60 7.10
N ILE A 215 6.46 -9.81 8.40
CA ILE A 215 6.69 -8.73 9.36
C ILE A 215 7.92 -9.04 10.20
N TYR A 216 8.91 -8.16 10.18
CA TYR A 216 10.03 -8.22 11.11
C TYR A 216 9.84 -7.25 12.28
N GLY A 217 10.42 -7.58 13.44
CA GLY A 217 10.23 -6.87 14.69
C GLY A 217 9.13 -7.39 15.60
N LEU A 218 8.53 -8.56 15.29
CA LEU A 218 7.54 -9.22 16.15
C LEU A 218 8.20 -9.89 17.38
N PRO A 219 7.43 -10.20 18.44
CA PRO A 219 7.95 -10.85 19.64
C PRO A 219 8.72 -12.14 19.34
N PHE A 220 9.80 -12.38 20.08
CA PHE A 220 10.69 -13.54 19.99
C PHE A 220 11.50 -13.69 18.69
N GLN A 221 11.36 -12.78 17.72
CA GLN A 221 12.17 -12.82 16.51
C GLN A 221 13.65 -12.54 16.80
N SER A 222 14.51 -13.30 16.15
CA SER A 222 15.94 -13.06 16.01
C SER A 222 16.33 -13.08 14.53
N VAL A 223 17.57 -12.72 14.20
CA VAL A 223 18.09 -12.86 12.83
C VAL A 223 17.94 -14.30 12.35
N ASP A 224 18.36 -15.27 13.15
CA ASP A 224 18.29 -16.70 12.80
C ASP A 224 16.85 -17.20 12.62
N SER A 225 15.92 -16.80 13.50
CA SER A 225 14.53 -17.27 13.39
C SER A 225 13.86 -16.67 12.16
N PHE A 226 14.07 -15.37 11.90
CA PHE A 226 13.47 -14.69 10.76
C PHE A 226 14.03 -15.20 9.43
N LEU A 227 15.35 -15.46 9.35
CA LEU A 227 15.96 -16.02 8.14
C LEU A 227 15.46 -17.44 7.83
N LYS A 228 15.12 -18.27 8.83
CA LYS A 228 14.47 -19.57 8.58
C LYS A 228 13.10 -19.40 7.93
N THR A 229 12.29 -18.46 8.41
CA THR A 229 11.02 -18.11 7.79
C THR A 229 11.24 -17.62 6.35
N LEU A 230 12.22 -16.73 6.15
CA LEU A 230 12.53 -16.17 4.84
C LEU A 230 13.00 -17.24 3.85
N ASP A 231 13.87 -18.15 4.28
CA ASP A 231 14.35 -19.28 3.46
C ASP A 231 13.18 -20.12 2.98
N ARG A 232 12.22 -20.39 3.89
CA ARG A 232 11.04 -21.15 3.51
C ARG A 232 10.18 -20.43 2.47
N VAL A 233 10.03 -19.11 2.59
CA VAL A 233 9.31 -18.30 1.58
C VAL A 233 10.04 -18.28 0.24
N ILE A 234 11.38 -18.16 0.25
CA ILE A 234 12.20 -18.18 -0.97
C ILE A 234 12.03 -19.51 -1.71
N GLU A 235 11.94 -20.64 -1.00
CA GLU A 235 11.70 -21.96 -1.58
C GLU A 235 10.36 -22.05 -2.33
N VAL A 236 9.34 -21.29 -1.92
CA VAL A 236 8.06 -21.20 -2.64
C VAL A 236 8.15 -20.30 -3.87
N ASN A 237 9.20 -19.50 -3.98
CA ASN A 237 9.50 -18.64 -5.13
C ASN A 237 8.33 -17.74 -5.56
N PRO A 238 7.72 -16.94 -4.64
CA PRO A 238 6.66 -15.99 -5.01
C PRO A 238 7.20 -14.92 -5.97
N GLN A 239 6.31 -14.32 -6.77
CA GLN A 239 6.71 -13.21 -7.66
C GLN A 239 7.13 -11.97 -6.86
N ARG A 240 6.46 -11.74 -5.72
CA ARG A 240 6.67 -10.55 -4.88
C ARG A 240 6.73 -10.90 -3.39
N MET A 241 7.40 -10.03 -2.64
CA MET A 241 7.39 -10.05 -1.19
C MET A 241 7.29 -8.63 -0.64
N SER A 242 6.46 -8.47 0.39
CA SER A 242 6.43 -7.26 1.20
C SER A 242 6.92 -7.59 2.61
N ILE A 243 8.01 -6.98 3.04
CA ILE A 243 8.63 -7.25 4.34
C ILE A 243 8.54 -6.00 5.20
N PHE A 244 7.50 -5.97 6.03
CA PHE A 244 7.15 -4.79 6.80
C PHE A 244 7.88 -4.73 8.14
N ASN A 245 8.34 -3.52 8.48
CA ASN A 245 8.73 -3.21 9.84
C ASN A 245 7.52 -3.17 10.78
N TYR A 246 7.55 -3.93 11.88
CA TYR A 246 6.52 -3.84 12.91
C TYR A 246 6.53 -2.46 13.59
N ALA A 247 5.43 -1.73 13.42
CA ALA A 247 5.17 -0.46 14.09
C ALA A 247 4.34 -0.69 15.37
N HIS A 248 5.01 -0.62 16.52
CA HIS A 248 4.38 -0.77 17.84
C HIS A 248 3.92 0.60 18.37
N LEU A 249 2.60 0.84 18.32
CA LEU A 249 1.91 2.05 18.79
C LEU A 249 0.65 1.65 19.59
N PRO A 250 0.79 0.99 20.76
CA PRO A 250 -0.32 0.42 21.53
C PRO A 250 -1.34 1.44 22.06
N GLU A 251 -0.97 2.72 22.11
CA GLU A 251 -1.91 3.80 22.44
C GLU A 251 -2.91 4.09 21.32
N ARG A 252 -2.50 3.87 20.06
CA ARG A 252 -3.36 4.03 18.89
C ARG A 252 -4.03 2.73 18.50
N PHE A 253 -3.29 1.62 18.56
CA PHE A 253 -3.75 0.30 18.14
C PHE A 253 -3.91 -0.62 19.35
N LYS A 254 -5.07 -0.52 20.01
CA LYS A 254 -5.41 -1.25 21.25
C LYS A 254 -5.05 -2.75 21.23
N PRO A 255 -5.20 -3.53 20.13
CA PRO A 255 -4.78 -4.94 20.12
C PRO A 255 -3.30 -5.16 20.47
N GLN A 256 -2.42 -4.21 20.15
CA GLN A 256 -0.99 -4.31 20.41
C GLN A 256 -0.65 -4.30 21.90
N ARG A 257 -1.55 -3.83 22.78
CA ARG A 257 -1.40 -3.92 24.25
C ARG A 257 -1.35 -5.37 24.77
N ARG A 258 -1.71 -6.34 23.93
CA ARG A 258 -1.63 -7.78 24.24
C ARG A 258 -0.30 -8.41 23.87
N ILE A 259 0.59 -7.66 23.21
CA ILE A 259 1.98 -8.08 22.99
C ILE A 259 2.78 -7.70 24.22
N ASN A 260 3.55 -8.64 24.74
CA ASN A 260 4.51 -8.37 25.81
C ASN A 260 5.72 -7.62 25.23
N GLU A 261 5.92 -6.37 25.65
CA GLU A 261 7.01 -5.52 25.15
C GLU A 261 8.40 -6.09 25.42
N ALA A 262 8.56 -6.84 26.52
CA ALA A 262 9.85 -7.46 26.86
C ALA A 262 10.28 -8.55 25.87
N ASP A 263 9.33 -9.09 25.10
CA ASP A 263 9.59 -10.11 24.09
C ASP A 263 9.93 -9.49 22.72
N LEU A 264 9.76 -8.17 22.55
CA LEU A 264 10.11 -7.50 21.30
C LEU A 264 11.63 -7.46 21.09
N PRO A 265 12.11 -7.68 19.86
CA PRO A 265 13.53 -7.56 19.56
C PRO A 265 14.00 -6.12 19.81
N ALA A 266 15.19 -6.00 20.40
CA ALA A 266 15.86 -4.71 20.55
C ALA A 266 16.04 -4.02 19.18
N PRO A 267 16.10 -2.69 19.11
CA PRO A 267 16.24 -1.96 17.84
C PRO A 267 17.40 -2.45 16.96
N GLN A 268 18.53 -2.81 17.56
CA GLN A 268 19.68 -3.36 16.82
C GLN A 268 19.33 -4.68 16.12
N VAL A 269 18.61 -5.59 16.79
CA VAL A 269 18.20 -6.88 16.20
C VAL A 269 17.27 -6.65 15.01
N LYS A 270 16.38 -5.65 15.05
CA LYS A 270 15.52 -5.30 13.92
C LYS A 270 16.33 -4.83 12.70
N LEU A 271 17.38 -4.04 12.93
CA LEU A 271 18.30 -3.58 11.89
C LEU A 271 19.11 -4.74 11.30
N ASP A 272 19.58 -5.65 12.15
CA ASP A 272 20.31 -6.84 11.72
C ASP A 272 19.41 -7.78 10.89
N ILE A 273 18.13 -7.95 11.29
CA ILE A 273 17.14 -8.69 10.50
C ILE A 273 16.93 -8.04 9.13
N LEU A 274 16.74 -6.72 9.08
CA LEU A 274 16.55 -5.99 7.83
C LEU A 274 17.75 -6.15 6.89
N GLN A 275 18.97 -5.96 7.41
CA GLN A 275 20.21 -6.13 6.64
C GLN A 275 20.32 -7.55 6.07
N ALA A 276 20.14 -8.56 6.93
CA ALA A 276 20.25 -9.95 6.53
C ALA A 276 19.16 -10.35 5.52
N THR A 277 17.95 -9.80 5.66
CA THR A 277 16.83 -10.00 4.73
C THR A 277 17.15 -9.45 3.34
N ILE A 278 17.62 -8.21 3.25
CA ILE A 278 17.98 -7.57 1.97
C ILE A 278 19.07 -8.39 1.29
N GLN A 279 20.10 -8.79 2.03
CA GLN A 279 21.19 -9.61 1.49
C GLN A 279 20.68 -10.95 0.98
N ARG A 280 19.93 -11.69 1.81
CA ARG A 280 19.41 -13.02 1.47
C ARG A 280 18.49 -12.99 0.24
N LEU A 281 17.62 -11.99 0.13
CA LEU A 281 16.73 -11.83 -1.02
C LEU A 281 17.48 -11.43 -2.29
N THR A 282 18.47 -10.56 -2.17
CA THR A 282 19.32 -10.18 -3.31
C THR A 282 20.11 -11.37 -3.81
N ASP A 283 20.69 -12.18 -2.92
CA ASP A 283 21.41 -13.41 -3.26
C ASP A 283 20.49 -14.46 -3.90
N ALA A 284 19.21 -14.49 -3.50
CA ALA A 284 18.17 -15.31 -4.12
C ALA A 284 17.66 -14.75 -5.46
N GLY A 285 18.14 -13.58 -5.89
CA GLY A 285 17.81 -12.96 -7.19
C GLY A 285 16.58 -12.04 -7.18
N TYR A 286 16.07 -11.65 -6.02
CA TYR A 286 15.01 -10.63 -5.94
C TYR A 286 15.59 -9.22 -6.05
N VAL A 287 14.84 -8.33 -6.70
CA VAL A 287 15.15 -6.91 -6.81
C VAL A 287 14.45 -6.15 -5.69
N TYR A 288 15.20 -5.31 -4.98
CA TYR A 288 14.62 -4.36 -4.04
C TYR A 288 13.95 -3.22 -4.81
N ILE A 289 12.62 -3.23 -4.87
CA ILE A 289 11.82 -2.21 -5.55
C ILE A 289 11.83 -0.92 -4.74
N GLY A 290 11.71 -1.01 -3.41
CA GLY A 290 11.79 0.12 -2.51
C GLY A 290 10.88 0.00 -1.29
N MET A 291 11.21 0.75 -0.24
CA MET A 291 10.59 0.65 1.08
C MET A 291 10.59 -0.80 1.59
N ASP A 292 9.45 -1.47 1.49
CA ASP A 292 9.21 -2.79 2.06
C ASP A 292 9.11 -3.86 0.95
N HIS A 293 9.21 -3.50 -0.34
CA HIS A 293 8.85 -4.37 -1.47
C HIS A 293 10.05 -4.95 -2.22
N PHE A 294 9.94 -6.23 -2.55
CA PHE A 294 10.86 -7.00 -3.39
C PHE A 294 10.07 -7.73 -4.49
N ALA A 295 10.66 -7.85 -5.67
CA ALA A 295 10.04 -8.57 -6.78
C ALA A 295 11.07 -9.34 -7.61
N ARG A 296 10.63 -10.30 -8.42
CA ARG A 296 11.51 -10.99 -9.38
C ARG A 296 12.02 -10.01 -10.46
N PRO A 297 13.17 -10.28 -11.11
CA PRO A 297 13.72 -9.38 -12.13
C PRO A 297 12.82 -9.17 -13.35
N ASP A 298 12.00 -10.16 -13.67
CA ASP A 298 11.02 -10.18 -14.76
C ASP A 298 9.60 -9.76 -14.34
N ASP A 299 9.38 -9.45 -13.05
CA ASP A 299 8.10 -8.90 -12.59
C ASP A 299 7.88 -7.49 -13.16
N GLU A 300 6.64 -7.19 -13.53
CA GLU A 300 6.26 -5.91 -14.13
C GLU A 300 6.63 -4.68 -13.27
N LEU A 301 6.69 -4.77 -11.93
CA LEU A 301 7.11 -3.65 -11.08
C LEU A 301 8.59 -3.36 -11.30
N THR A 302 9.40 -4.41 -11.43
CA THR A 302 10.82 -4.28 -11.76
C THR A 302 10.99 -3.65 -13.15
N LEU A 303 10.24 -4.13 -14.13
CA LEU A 303 10.29 -3.61 -15.50
C LEU A 303 9.81 -2.15 -15.58
N ALA A 304 8.73 -1.81 -14.89
CA ALA A 304 8.20 -0.45 -14.82
C ALA A 304 9.16 0.50 -14.08
N GLN A 305 9.84 0.02 -13.03
CA GLN A 305 10.86 0.83 -12.35
C GLN A 305 12.02 1.17 -13.29
N GLN A 306 12.49 0.19 -14.05
CA GLN A 306 13.57 0.36 -15.04
C GLN A 306 13.16 1.29 -16.18
N ALA A 307 11.90 1.21 -16.62
CA ALA A 307 11.33 2.06 -17.67
C ALA A 307 10.97 3.47 -17.18
N GLY A 308 11.00 3.74 -15.87
CA GLY A 308 10.57 5.03 -15.30
C GLY A 308 9.05 5.24 -15.31
N THR A 309 8.26 4.16 -15.33
CA THR A 309 6.79 4.18 -15.36
C THR A 309 6.14 3.61 -14.09
N LEU A 310 6.92 3.05 -13.16
CA LEU A 310 6.43 2.62 -11.85
C LEU A 310 5.72 3.78 -11.12
N TYR A 311 4.56 3.47 -10.55
CA TYR A 311 3.76 4.40 -9.78
C TYR A 311 3.49 3.87 -8.38
N ARG A 312 2.96 4.72 -7.51
CA ARG A 312 2.53 4.35 -6.16
C ARG A 312 1.19 4.99 -5.81
N ASN A 313 0.25 4.16 -5.35
CA ASN A 313 -1.04 4.55 -4.79
C ASN A 313 -1.16 4.10 -3.33
N PHE A 314 -2.36 4.18 -2.74
CA PHE A 314 -2.61 3.79 -1.35
C PHE A 314 -2.44 2.29 -1.10
N GLN A 315 -2.56 1.44 -2.12
CA GLN A 315 -2.40 -0.02 -2.01
C GLN A 315 -0.92 -0.44 -2.13
N GLY A 316 -0.09 0.33 -2.84
CA GLY A 316 1.33 0.03 -2.99
C GLY A 316 1.89 0.50 -4.32
N TYR A 317 2.95 -0.16 -4.77
CA TYR A 317 3.49 0.06 -6.11
C TYR A 317 2.56 -0.53 -7.18
N SER A 318 2.41 0.17 -8.30
CA SER A 318 1.51 -0.18 -9.39
C SER A 318 2.08 0.27 -10.74
N THR A 319 1.64 -0.37 -11.81
CA THR A 319 1.92 -0.05 -13.22
C THR A 319 0.90 0.91 -13.84
N HIS A 320 -0.23 1.16 -13.16
CA HIS A 320 -1.35 1.97 -13.67
C HIS A 320 -1.38 3.38 -13.06
N ALA A 321 -0.41 4.22 -13.45
CA ALA A 321 -0.27 5.59 -12.94
C ALA A 321 -1.45 6.53 -13.26
N ASP A 322 -2.12 6.27 -14.38
CA ASP A 322 -3.11 7.19 -14.94
C ASP A 322 -4.55 6.88 -14.50
N CYS A 323 -4.77 5.85 -13.69
CA CYS A 323 -6.11 5.51 -13.20
C CYS A 323 -6.63 6.50 -12.16
N ASP A 324 -7.90 6.90 -12.29
CA ASP A 324 -8.64 7.48 -11.16
C ASP A 324 -9.10 6.36 -10.22
N LEU A 325 -8.74 6.45 -8.95
CA LEU A 325 -9.04 5.46 -7.92
C LEU A 325 -10.35 5.80 -7.19
N ILE A 326 -11.34 4.94 -7.32
CA ILE A 326 -12.60 5.02 -6.58
C ILE A 326 -12.50 4.11 -5.36
N GLY A 327 -12.64 4.70 -4.17
CA GLY A 327 -12.71 3.96 -2.92
C GLY A 327 -14.16 3.65 -2.54
N ILE A 328 -14.44 2.37 -2.25
CA ILE A 328 -15.78 1.86 -1.89
C ILE A 328 -15.66 1.11 -0.57
N GLY A 329 -16.62 1.28 0.32
CA GLY A 329 -16.64 0.67 1.65
C GLY A 329 -16.08 1.58 2.74
N VAL A 330 -16.26 1.14 3.98
CA VAL A 330 -15.87 1.88 5.18
C VAL A 330 -14.37 2.21 5.15
N THR A 331 -14.01 3.46 5.44
CA THR A 331 -12.63 3.99 5.53
C THR A 331 -11.83 4.13 4.24
N SER A 332 -12.37 3.64 3.11
CA SER A 332 -11.74 3.68 1.80
C SER A 332 -11.28 5.09 1.43
N ILE A 333 -10.15 5.16 0.72
CA ILE A 333 -9.63 6.42 0.18
C ILE A 333 -9.62 6.32 -1.34
N GLY A 334 -10.30 7.27 -1.99
CA GLY A 334 -10.24 7.49 -3.43
C GLY A 334 -9.25 8.59 -3.80
N MET A 335 -8.77 8.53 -5.04
CA MET A 335 -7.99 9.56 -5.71
C MET A 335 -8.60 9.80 -7.09
N VAL A 336 -9.45 10.82 -7.21
CA VAL A 336 -10.15 11.15 -8.46
C VAL A 336 -9.76 12.56 -8.88
N ASP A 337 -9.32 12.71 -10.12
CA ASP A 337 -8.72 13.94 -10.63
C ASP A 337 -7.57 14.40 -9.71
N ASN A 338 -7.61 15.64 -9.23
CA ASN A 338 -6.62 16.19 -8.31
C ASN A 338 -7.17 16.26 -6.89
N THR A 339 -7.97 15.26 -6.49
CA THR A 339 -8.55 15.19 -5.14
C THR A 339 -8.23 13.87 -4.45
N TYR A 340 -8.23 13.91 -3.11
CA TYR A 340 -8.35 12.72 -2.28
C TYR A 340 -9.65 12.80 -1.48
N ALA A 341 -10.38 11.69 -1.41
CA ALA A 341 -11.63 11.60 -0.65
C ALA A 341 -11.62 10.36 0.22
N GLN A 342 -12.00 10.47 1.49
CA GLN A 342 -12.04 9.37 2.44
C GLN A 342 -13.46 9.10 2.93
N SER A 343 -13.87 7.84 2.86
CA SER A 343 -15.14 7.35 3.41
C SER A 343 -15.16 7.35 4.94
N ARG A 344 -16.35 7.44 5.53
CA ARG A 344 -16.60 7.36 6.99
C ARG A 344 -15.79 6.23 7.63
N ARG A 345 -15.25 6.51 8.82
CA ARG A 345 -14.37 5.58 9.52
C ARG A 345 -15.11 4.54 10.36
N GLU A 346 -16.28 4.93 10.86
CA GLU A 346 -17.12 4.11 11.71
C GLU A 346 -18.27 3.53 10.88
N LEU A 347 -18.53 2.24 11.05
CA LEU A 347 -19.52 1.51 10.25
C LEU A 347 -20.93 2.09 10.39
N ALA A 348 -21.33 2.51 11.59
CA ALA A 348 -22.66 3.09 11.81
C ALA A 348 -22.88 4.41 11.05
N GLU A 349 -21.84 5.25 10.93
CA GLU A 349 -21.93 6.50 10.18
C GLU A 349 -21.91 6.24 8.67
N TYR A 350 -21.07 5.30 8.23
CA TYR A 350 -21.07 4.82 6.85
C TYR A 350 -22.45 4.32 6.44
N ASP A 351 -23.04 3.44 7.24
CA ASP A 351 -24.36 2.86 6.96
C ASP A 351 -25.45 3.93 6.91
N ALA A 352 -25.42 4.91 7.83
CA ALA A 352 -26.39 5.99 7.89
C ALA A 352 -26.33 6.93 6.68
N ASP A 353 -25.14 7.20 6.14
CA ASP A 353 -24.99 8.01 4.92
C ASP A 353 -25.55 7.25 3.70
N ILE A 354 -25.19 5.97 3.55
CA ILE A 354 -25.68 5.14 2.44
C ILE A 354 -27.20 4.96 2.48
N ASP A 355 -27.77 4.66 3.66
CA ASP A 355 -29.21 4.46 3.80
C ASP A 355 -30.02 5.76 3.57
N ALA A 356 -29.37 6.91 3.66
CA ALA A 356 -29.94 8.21 3.31
C ALA A 356 -29.67 8.63 1.85
N GLY A 357 -29.08 7.76 1.03
CA GLY A 357 -28.78 8.03 -0.39
C GLY A 357 -27.66 9.05 -0.61
N ARG A 358 -26.72 9.16 0.32
CA ARG A 358 -25.53 10.01 0.23
C ARG A 358 -24.27 9.17 0.11
N LEU A 359 -23.26 9.69 -0.60
CA LEU A 359 -21.94 9.10 -0.56
C LEU A 359 -21.33 9.29 0.85
N PRO A 360 -20.62 8.29 1.40
CA PRO A 360 -20.16 8.31 2.79
C PRO A 360 -18.87 9.11 2.95
N ILE A 361 -18.72 10.24 2.24
CA ILE A 361 -17.50 11.05 2.24
C ILE A 361 -17.47 11.90 3.51
N PHE A 362 -16.40 11.76 4.29
CA PHE A 362 -16.28 12.47 5.57
C PHE A 362 -15.22 13.56 5.55
N ARG A 363 -14.16 13.37 4.76
CA ARG A 363 -13.08 14.35 4.58
C ARG A 363 -12.30 14.09 3.31
N GLY A 364 -11.52 15.07 2.91
CA GLY A 364 -10.69 14.99 1.72
C GLY A 364 -9.84 16.24 1.53
N ILE A 365 -9.28 16.38 0.33
CA ILE A 365 -8.52 17.57 -0.05
C ILE A 365 -8.53 17.70 -1.58
N GLU A 366 -8.69 18.91 -2.08
CA GLU A 366 -8.37 19.27 -3.46
C GLU A 366 -6.95 19.84 -3.52
N LEU A 367 -6.11 19.22 -4.35
CA LEU A 367 -4.70 19.56 -4.43
C LEU A 367 -4.51 20.86 -5.20
N ASN A 368 -3.76 21.77 -4.59
CA ASN A 368 -3.34 22.98 -5.28
C ASN A 368 -2.16 22.69 -6.22
N ARG A 369 -1.72 23.69 -6.98
CA ARG A 369 -0.61 23.55 -7.93
C ARG A 369 0.69 23.07 -7.27
N ASP A 370 1.06 23.61 -6.11
CA ASP A 370 2.28 23.21 -5.40
C ASP A 370 2.19 21.75 -4.94
N ASP A 371 1.01 21.32 -4.46
CA ASP A 371 0.77 19.94 -4.07
C ASP A 371 1.01 18.97 -5.22
N LEU A 372 0.52 19.32 -6.41
CA LEU A 372 0.67 18.50 -7.61
C LEU A 372 2.13 18.39 -8.08
N ILE A 373 2.88 19.49 -8.03
CA ILE A 373 4.31 19.50 -8.38
C ILE A 373 5.10 18.63 -7.38
N ARG A 374 4.87 18.82 -6.08
CA ARG A 374 5.56 18.07 -5.03
C ARG A 374 5.17 16.59 -5.03
N ARG A 375 3.92 16.26 -5.29
CA ARG A 375 3.46 14.89 -5.51
C ARG A 375 4.25 14.22 -6.64
N ASP A 376 4.38 14.89 -7.78
CA ASP A 376 5.15 14.37 -8.93
C ASP A 376 6.62 14.10 -8.55
N VAL A 377 7.27 15.04 -7.86
CA VAL A 377 8.65 14.89 -7.40
C VAL A 377 8.81 13.74 -6.40
N ILE A 378 7.99 13.70 -5.35
CA ILE A 378 8.04 12.67 -4.30
C ILE A 378 7.74 11.29 -4.88
N THR A 379 6.70 11.15 -5.71
CA THR A 379 6.35 9.88 -6.35
C THR A 379 7.50 9.36 -7.21
N ARG A 380 8.13 10.21 -8.04
CA ARG A 380 9.25 9.78 -8.89
C ARG A 380 10.49 9.38 -8.08
N LEU A 381 10.81 10.10 -7.02
CA LEU A 381 11.94 9.75 -6.13
C LEU A 381 11.71 8.41 -5.42
N ILE A 382 10.48 8.18 -4.92
CA ILE A 382 10.11 6.92 -4.27
C ILE A 382 10.11 5.75 -5.27
N CYS A 383 9.60 5.96 -6.48
CA CYS A 383 9.44 4.88 -7.45
C CYS A 383 10.70 4.57 -8.24
N HIS A 384 11.54 5.56 -8.56
CA HIS A 384 12.64 5.38 -9.51
C HIS A 384 14.02 5.60 -8.92
N PHE A 385 14.12 6.11 -7.69
CA PHE A 385 15.39 6.51 -7.07
C PHE A 385 16.18 7.53 -7.89
N GLN A 386 15.54 8.23 -8.82
CA GLN A 386 16.14 9.29 -9.61
C GLN A 386 15.07 10.27 -10.11
N LEU A 387 15.48 11.50 -10.40
CA LEU A 387 14.61 12.57 -10.88
C LEU A 387 15.35 13.43 -11.90
N ASP A 388 14.85 13.46 -13.13
CA ASP A 388 15.25 14.44 -14.14
C ASP A 388 14.56 15.79 -13.86
N LYS A 389 15.36 16.79 -13.49
CA LYS A 389 14.88 18.14 -13.15
C LYS A 389 14.26 18.83 -14.36
N ALA A 390 14.81 18.63 -15.55
CA ALA A 390 14.32 19.27 -16.78
C ALA A 390 12.93 18.73 -17.18
N SER A 391 12.69 17.43 -16.97
CA SER A 391 11.36 16.83 -17.17
C SER A 391 10.31 17.47 -16.27
N VAL A 392 10.60 17.66 -14.99
CA VAL A 392 9.68 18.32 -14.03
C VAL A 392 9.49 19.80 -14.39
N ALA A 393 10.59 20.52 -14.65
CA ALA A 393 10.58 21.92 -15.05
C ALA A 393 9.70 22.17 -16.27
N SER A 394 9.84 21.34 -17.31
CA SER A 394 9.05 21.42 -18.53
C SER A 394 7.57 21.13 -18.28
N LYS A 395 7.25 20.03 -17.58
CA LYS A 395 5.85 19.65 -17.29
C LYS A 395 5.10 20.72 -16.48
N TRP A 396 5.78 21.35 -15.53
CA TRP A 396 5.16 22.30 -14.60
C TRP A 396 5.47 23.76 -14.92
N GLY A 397 6.22 24.07 -15.99
CA GLY A 397 6.59 25.44 -16.35
C GLY A 397 7.27 26.19 -15.20
N ILE A 398 8.17 25.52 -14.47
CA ILE A 398 8.93 26.10 -13.35
C ILE A 398 10.43 26.09 -13.66
N ASP A 399 11.18 26.99 -13.02
CA ASP A 399 12.62 26.80 -12.83
C ASP A 399 12.80 25.88 -11.60
N PHE A 400 13.28 24.66 -11.83
CA PHE A 400 13.36 23.64 -10.77
C PHE A 400 14.29 24.07 -9.62
N ASP A 401 15.46 24.61 -9.93
CA ASP A 401 16.47 24.92 -8.91
C ASP A 401 16.07 26.16 -8.10
N VAL A 402 15.31 27.09 -8.71
CA VAL A 402 14.71 28.21 -7.98
C VAL A 402 13.51 27.75 -7.14
N TYR A 403 12.61 26.94 -7.71
CA TYR A 403 11.39 26.50 -7.03
C TYR A 403 11.68 25.61 -5.82
N PHE A 404 12.71 24.77 -5.91
CA PHE A 404 13.11 23.84 -4.87
C PHE A 404 14.42 24.23 -4.16
N ALA A 405 14.80 25.51 -4.17
CA ALA A 405 16.04 25.99 -3.56
C ALA A 405 16.22 25.52 -2.10
N ASP A 406 15.18 25.65 -1.28
CA ASP A 406 15.19 25.20 0.13
C ASP A 406 15.34 23.68 0.27
N SER A 407 14.72 22.92 -0.64
CA SER A 407 14.82 21.45 -0.65
C SER A 407 16.22 21.01 -1.07
N LEU A 408 16.78 21.64 -2.11
CA LEU A 408 18.14 21.37 -2.59
C LEU A 408 19.20 21.71 -1.55
N GLU A 409 19.03 22.80 -0.79
CA GLU A 409 19.92 23.14 0.32
C GLU A 409 19.92 22.05 1.40
N LYS A 410 18.73 21.55 1.79
CA LYS A 410 18.59 20.45 2.75
C LYS A 410 19.22 19.15 2.25
N LEU A 411 19.25 18.93 0.94
CA LEU A 411 19.85 17.74 0.34
C LEU A 411 21.38 17.76 0.32
N LYS A 412 22.04 18.91 0.43
CA LYS A 412 23.52 18.98 0.43
C LYS A 412 24.15 18.14 1.54
N GLY A 413 23.60 18.18 2.76
CA GLY A 413 24.08 17.31 3.85
C GLY A 413 23.88 15.82 3.56
N MET A 414 22.81 15.46 2.84
CA MET A 414 22.57 14.08 2.39
C MET A 414 23.50 13.68 1.22
N GLU A 415 23.93 14.63 0.41
CA GLU A 415 24.95 14.43 -0.64
C GLU A 415 26.34 14.18 -0.04
N GLU A 416 26.73 14.98 0.96
CA GLU A 416 27.98 14.78 1.72
C GLU A 416 28.02 13.40 2.39
N ASP A 417 26.87 12.91 2.85
CA ASP A 417 26.70 11.57 3.42
C ASP A 417 26.62 10.44 2.38
N GLY A 418 26.64 10.77 1.08
CA GLY A 418 26.57 9.81 -0.02
C GLY A 418 25.22 9.12 -0.15
N LEU A 419 24.13 9.75 0.31
CA LEU A 419 22.77 9.26 0.13
C LEU A 419 22.21 9.64 -1.25
N VAL A 420 22.58 10.82 -1.75
CA VAL A 420 22.17 11.35 -3.04
C VAL A 420 23.36 11.92 -3.80
N ALA A 421 23.24 12.00 -5.13
CA ALA A 421 24.11 12.80 -5.97
C ALA A 421 23.26 13.91 -6.62
N LEU A 422 23.67 15.17 -6.42
CA LEU A 422 23.03 16.35 -6.97
C LEU A 422 23.79 16.81 -8.22
N GLU A 423 23.32 16.37 -9.38
CA GLU A 423 23.83 16.80 -10.67
C GLU A 423 23.05 18.04 -11.16
N PRO A 424 23.60 18.88 -12.06
CA PRO A 424 22.89 20.06 -12.57
C PRO A 424 21.49 19.75 -13.12
N GLY A 425 21.32 18.64 -13.84
CA GLY A 425 20.03 18.24 -14.42
C GLY A 425 19.31 17.09 -13.71
N MET A 426 19.91 16.49 -12.67
CA MET A 426 19.40 15.25 -12.10
C MET A 426 19.64 15.14 -10.59
N ILE A 427 18.69 14.51 -9.90
CA ILE A 427 18.90 14.00 -8.53
C ILE A 427 18.93 12.47 -8.62
N ARG A 428 19.98 11.84 -8.13
CA ARG A 428 20.07 10.36 -8.03
C ARG A 428 20.16 9.94 -6.57
N ILE A 429 19.32 9.00 -6.16
CA ILE A 429 19.43 8.35 -4.85
C ILE A 429 20.42 7.20 -5.00
N LEU A 430 21.53 7.30 -4.26
CA LEU A 430 22.60 6.31 -4.27
C LEU A 430 22.19 5.07 -3.47
N SER A 431 22.93 3.96 -3.61
CA SER A 431 22.61 2.68 -2.98
C SER A 431 22.42 2.79 -1.45
N ARG A 432 23.17 3.68 -0.79
CA ARG A 432 23.06 4.01 0.64
C ARG A 432 21.80 4.81 0.99
N GLY A 433 21.30 5.63 0.07
CA GLY A 433 20.11 6.46 0.26
C GLY A 433 18.78 5.73 0.07
N ARG A 434 18.76 4.54 -0.52
CA ARG A 434 17.51 3.85 -0.88
C ARG A 434 16.66 3.42 0.31
N LEU A 435 17.27 3.04 1.43
CA LEU A 435 16.54 2.76 2.69
C LEU A 435 16.04 4.06 3.35
N LEU A 436 16.68 5.19 3.05
CA LEU A 436 16.40 6.52 3.58
C LEU A 436 15.61 7.39 2.59
N VAL A 437 15.00 6.78 1.57
CA VAL A 437 14.24 7.51 0.53
C VAL A 437 13.14 8.39 1.12
N ARG A 438 12.54 7.97 2.25
CA ARG A 438 11.54 8.77 2.97
C ARG A 438 12.16 10.05 3.55
N ASN A 439 13.35 9.98 4.14
CA ASN A 439 14.08 11.17 4.62
C ASN A 439 14.38 12.15 3.47
N ILE A 440 14.79 11.62 2.32
CA ILE A 440 15.04 12.41 1.11
C ILE A 440 13.75 13.11 0.66
N CYS A 441 12.62 12.39 0.60
CA CYS A 441 11.33 12.94 0.21
C CYS A 441 10.80 13.99 1.19
N MET A 442 11.11 13.87 2.50
CA MET A 442 10.77 14.90 3.51
C MET A 442 11.37 16.27 3.22
N THR A 443 12.45 16.36 2.44
CA THR A 443 13.00 17.67 2.03
C THR A 443 12.08 18.43 1.07
N PHE A 444 11.20 17.72 0.36
CA PHE A 444 10.24 18.26 -0.61
C PHE A 444 8.82 18.43 -0.04
N ASP A 445 8.58 18.04 1.21
CA ASP A 445 7.26 18.15 1.85
C ASP A 445 7.06 19.56 2.45
N ALA A 446 6.07 20.29 1.91
CA ALA A 446 5.76 21.64 2.37
C ALA A 446 5.02 21.67 3.72
N TYR A 447 4.25 20.62 4.04
CA TYR A 447 3.42 20.55 5.24
C TYR A 447 4.24 20.23 6.49
N LEU A 448 5.30 19.43 6.36
CA LEU A 448 6.21 19.18 7.47
C LEU A 448 6.92 20.45 7.96
N ALA A 449 7.29 21.34 7.04
CA ALA A 449 7.94 22.61 7.38
C ALA A 449 7.02 23.58 8.14
N GLN A 450 5.70 23.43 7.99
CA GLN A 450 4.69 24.32 8.58
C GLN A 450 4.19 23.85 9.94
N LYS A 451 4.52 22.62 10.37
CA LYS A 451 3.99 22.03 11.60
C LYS A 451 4.89 22.30 12.81
N THR A 452 4.36 23.00 13.80
CA THR A 452 4.94 23.14 15.14
C THR A 452 4.22 22.20 16.12
N GLY A 453 4.75 21.00 16.35
CA GLY A 453 4.21 20.03 17.32
C GLY A 453 4.52 18.57 16.97
N PRO A 454 4.28 17.62 17.88
CA PRO A 454 4.52 16.20 17.61
C PRO A 454 3.52 15.66 16.58
N ILE A 455 4.02 15.24 15.43
CA ILE A 455 3.23 14.56 14.40
C ILE A 455 3.29 13.05 14.67
N GLY A 456 2.13 12.40 14.77
CA GLY A 456 1.99 10.97 15.10
C GLY A 456 2.36 10.02 13.95
N PHE A 457 3.53 10.21 13.34
CA PHE A 457 4.10 9.30 12.35
C PHE A 457 4.91 8.18 13.00
N SER A 458 5.04 7.05 12.31
CA SER A 458 5.98 6.00 12.71
C SER A 458 7.42 6.39 12.34
N LYS A 459 8.39 5.72 12.97
CA LYS A 459 9.80 5.82 12.58
C LYS A 459 10.02 5.45 11.11
N VAL A 460 11.02 6.09 10.50
CA VAL A 460 11.37 5.83 9.11
C VAL A 460 12.06 4.47 8.94
N ILE A 461 12.83 3.96 9.89
CA ILE A 461 13.42 2.61 9.80
C ILE A 461 13.13 1.81 11.07
#